data_AF-U9SYV5-F1
#
_entry.id   AF-U9SYV5-F1
#
_cell.length_a   1.000
_cell.length_b   1.000
_cell.length_c   1.000
_cell.angle_alpha   90.00
_cell.angle_beta   90.00
_cell.angle_gamma   90.00
#
_symmetry.space_group_name_H-M   'P 1'
#
loop_
_entity.id
_entity.type
_entity.pdbx_description
1 polymer ?
#
loop_
_entity_poly.entity_id
_entity_poly.type
_entity_poly.pdbx_seq_one_letter_code
_entity_poly.pdbx_strand_id
1 'polypeptide(L)'
;MELSNFIFVFPDFFTIVTAVIVSQVITTCYYAYNIFGRLQMQLRNTLFLTPERRESLAYDEPQTGPLASIIATIILTLIVHEIQYVYKIENYSTAIIINLFLWFVVSALSFTRYVSYNLPVLLFLIDTLHDCVQLLGIAITIQYFINKNSKYF
;
A
#
# COMPACT_ATOMS: atom_id res chain seq x y z
N MET A 1 -19.83 -32.00 9.42
CA MET A 1 -18.80 -31.15 8.82
C MET A 1 -19.54 -29.94 8.30
N GLU A 2 -19.62 -28.88 9.10
CA GLU A 2 -20.31 -27.66 8.70
C GLU A 2 -19.53 -27.08 7.53
N LEU A 3 -20.17 -27.01 6.36
CA LEU A 3 -19.72 -26.10 5.31
C LEU A 3 -19.84 -24.70 5.92
N SER A 4 -18.72 -24.18 6.42
CA SER A 4 -18.57 -22.77 6.71
C SER A 4 -18.90 -22.04 5.42
N ASN A 5 -20.10 -21.46 5.34
CA ASN A 5 -20.45 -20.54 4.28
C ASN A 5 -19.39 -19.42 4.33
N PHE A 6 -18.44 -19.44 3.41
CA PHE A 6 -17.53 -18.31 3.18
C PHE A 6 -18.38 -17.19 2.60
N ILE A 7 -19.03 -16.43 3.48
CA ILE A 7 -19.72 -15.21 3.12
C ILE A 7 -18.64 -14.14 3.09
N PHE A 8 -18.21 -13.76 1.88
CA PHE A 8 -17.39 -12.56 1.72
C PHE A 8 -18.17 -11.37 2.26
N VAL A 9 -17.61 -10.69 3.26
CA VAL A 9 -18.24 -9.51 3.84
C VAL A 9 -17.64 -8.29 3.19
N PHE A 10 -18.43 -7.64 2.35
CA PHE A 10 -17.98 -6.45 1.65
C PHE A 10 -17.97 -5.24 2.60
N PRO A 11 -16.90 -4.43 2.58
CA PRO A 11 -16.89 -3.15 3.28
C PRO A 11 -17.95 -2.22 2.71
N ASP A 12 -18.45 -1.32 3.56
CA ASP A 12 -19.39 -0.28 3.14
C ASP A 12 -18.78 0.58 2.03
N PHE A 13 -19.63 1.08 1.12
CA PHE A 13 -19.21 1.96 0.03
C PHE A 13 -18.37 3.14 0.52
N PHE A 14 -18.74 3.75 1.64
CA PHE A 14 -17.99 4.86 2.23
C PHE A 14 -16.59 4.45 2.73
N THR A 15 -16.42 3.22 3.20
CA THR A 15 -15.11 2.68 3.59
C THR A 15 -14.20 2.57 2.37
N ILE A 16 -14.72 2.07 1.24
CA ILE A 16 -13.99 1.94 -0.02
C ILE A 16 -13.57 3.33 -0.54
N VAL A 17 -14.51 4.27 -0.64
CA VAL A 17 -14.20 5.64 -1.12
C VAL A 17 -13.16 6.32 -0.22
N THR A 18 -13.31 6.21 1.10
CA THR A 18 -12.35 6.83 2.04
C THR A 18 -10.97 6.19 1.92
N ALA A 19 -10.89 4.87 1.80
CA ALA A 19 -9.61 4.16 1.64
C ALA A 19 -8.92 4.56 0.33
N VAL A 20 -9.68 4.71 -0.76
CA VAL A 20 -9.16 5.24 -2.04
C VAL A 20 -8.62 6.66 -1.86
N ILE A 21 -9.37 7.57 -1.25
CA ILE A 21 -8.91 8.96 -1.04
C ILE A 21 -7.62 9.00 -0.22
N VAL A 22 -7.58 8.30 0.92
CA VAL A 22 -6.40 8.24 1.79
C VAL A 22 -5.19 7.69 1.02
N SER A 23 -5.40 6.61 0.27
CA SER A 23 -4.35 6.02 -0.55
C SER A 23 -3.85 6.97 -1.63
N GLN A 24 -4.74 7.64 -2.36
CA GLN A 24 -4.33 8.57 -3.44
C GLN A 24 -3.58 9.78 -2.88
N VAL A 25 -3.92 10.26 -1.68
CA VAL A 25 -3.15 11.31 -1.01
C VAL A 25 -1.74 10.82 -0.67
N ILE A 26 -1.60 9.63 -0.08
CA ILE A 26 -0.29 9.03 0.25
C ILE A 26 0.56 8.87 -1.02
N THR A 27 -0.02 8.29 -2.07
CA THR A 27 0.63 8.09 -3.36
C THR A 27 1.04 9.40 -4.02
N THR A 28 0.19 10.43 -3.96
CA THR A 28 0.53 11.77 -4.47
C THR A 28 1.70 12.38 -3.69
N CYS A 29 1.72 12.26 -2.37
CA CYS A 29 2.84 12.73 -1.55
C CYS A 29 4.14 11.98 -1.85
N TYR A 30 4.07 10.67 -2.09
CA TYR A 30 5.21 9.85 -2.51
C TYR A 30 5.75 10.27 -3.89
N TYR A 31 4.87 10.45 -4.89
CA TYR A 31 5.30 10.94 -6.19
C TYR A 31 5.86 12.36 -6.11
N ALA A 32 5.28 13.24 -5.29
CA ALA A 32 5.83 14.56 -5.06
C ALA A 32 7.24 14.49 -4.43
N TYR A 33 7.48 13.55 -3.50
CA TYR A 33 8.80 13.31 -2.94
C TYR A 33 9.80 12.76 -3.98
N ASN A 34 9.37 11.86 -4.88
CA ASN A 34 10.23 11.31 -5.91
C ASN A 34 10.52 12.30 -7.06
N ILE A 35 9.51 13.07 -7.49
CA ILE A 35 9.60 14.04 -8.60
C ILE A 35 10.30 15.33 -8.15
N PHE A 36 9.94 15.89 -6.99
CA PHE A 36 10.49 17.16 -6.52
C PHE A 36 11.63 17.01 -5.50
N GLY A 37 11.96 15.79 -5.08
CA GLY A 37 12.83 15.55 -3.93
C GLY A 37 14.18 14.88 -4.21
N ARG A 38 14.76 14.42 -3.09
CA ARG A 38 16.14 13.96 -2.90
C ARG A 38 16.52 12.75 -3.78
N LEU A 39 15.55 11.94 -4.24
CA LEU A 39 15.80 10.72 -5.03
C LEU A 39 16.39 11.04 -6.42
N GLN A 40 15.83 12.00 -7.16
CA GLN A 40 16.45 12.47 -8.41
C GLN A 40 17.86 13.06 -8.16
N MET A 41 18.04 13.78 -7.05
CA MET A 41 19.34 14.34 -6.67
C MET A 41 20.36 13.26 -6.22
N GLN A 42 19.92 12.14 -5.64
CA GLN A 42 20.77 11.01 -5.23
C GLN A 42 21.10 10.10 -6.41
N LEU A 43 20.13 9.82 -7.29
CA LEU A 43 20.34 9.11 -8.56
C LEU A 43 21.25 9.92 -9.50
N ARG A 44 21.30 11.25 -9.36
CA ARG A 44 22.24 12.10 -10.09
C ARG A 44 23.71 11.79 -9.79
N ASN A 45 24.01 11.29 -8.59
CA ASN A 45 25.37 10.96 -8.15
C ASN A 45 25.78 9.51 -8.47
N THR A 46 24.87 8.67 -8.94
CA THR A 46 25.21 7.35 -9.50
C THR A 46 25.74 7.51 -10.93
N LEU A 47 27.05 7.32 -11.11
CA LEU A 47 27.86 7.56 -12.32
C LEU A 47 27.41 6.84 -13.61
N PHE A 48 26.39 5.97 -13.56
CA PHE A 48 26.03 5.06 -14.66
C PHE A 48 24.65 5.31 -15.29
N LEU A 49 23.88 6.32 -14.85
CA LEU A 49 22.52 6.57 -15.34
C LEU A 49 22.43 7.89 -16.12
N THR A 50 21.99 7.82 -17.38
CA THR A 50 21.65 9.01 -18.18
C THR A 50 20.47 9.76 -17.54
N PRO A 51 20.33 11.08 -17.79
CA PRO A 51 19.19 11.85 -17.29
C PRO A 51 17.84 11.17 -17.55
N GLU A 52 17.59 10.70 -18.77
CA GLU A 52 16.36 9.98 -19.16
C GLU A 52 16.15 8.67 -18.41
N ARG A 53 17.22 7.94 -18.07
CA ARG A 53 17.13 6.68 -17.33
C ARG A 53 16.97 6.90 -15.83
N ARG A 54 17.49 8.02 -15.30
CA ARG A 54 17.17 8.49 -13.95
C ARG A 54 15.74 8.98 -13.87
N GLU A 55 15.27 9.61 -14.94
CA GLU A 55 13.87 9.99 -15.10
C GLU A 55 13.02 8.71 -15.13
N SER A 56 13.22 7.78 -16.06
CA SER A 56 12.47 6.53 -16.09
C SER A 56 12.52 5.72 -14.78
N LEU A 57 13.62 5.76 -14.01
CA LEU A 57 13.71 5.06 -12.71
C LEU A 57 13.11 5.85 -11.54
N ALA A 58 13.14 7.19 -11.57
CA ALA A 58 12.44 8.02 -10.60
C ALA A 58 10.94 8.12 -10.90
N TYR A 59 10.58 7.94 -12.17
CA TYR A 59 9.23 7.99 -12.71
C TYR A 59 8.60 6.61 -12.91
N ASP A 60 9.36 5.51 -12.74
CA ASP A 60 9.03 4.10 -13.06
C ASP A 60 7.56 3.99 -13.44
N GLU A 61 7.30 4.28 -14.72
CA GLU A 61 5.98 4.71 -15.18
C GLU A 61 4.96 3.72 -14.63
N PRO A 62 3.95 4.16 -13.84
CA PRO A 62 2.75 3.37 -13.76
C PRO A 62 2.13 3.44 -15.15
N GLN A 63 2.56 2.57 -16.08
CA GLN A 63 1.89 2.36 -17.37
C GLN A 63 0.47 1.82 -17.17
N THR A 64 0.07 1.58 -15.93
CA THR A 64 -1.29 1.24 -15.52
C THR A 64 -2.09 2.45 -14.99
N GLY A 65 -1.47 3.63 -14.87
CA GLY A 65 -2.11 4.91 -14.58
C GLY A 65 -2.72 5.05 -13.18
N PRO A 66 -3.31 6.21 -12.86
CA PRO A 66 -4.09 6.44 -11.62
C PRO A 66 -5.17 5.38 -11.41
N LEU A 67 -5.71 4.85 -12.52
CA LEU A 67 -6.75 3.83 -12.53
C LEU A 67 -6.29 2.53 -11.86
N ALA A 68 -5.08 2.03 -12.16
CA ALA A 68 -4.60 0.80 -11.55
C ALA A 68 -4.19 0.97 -10.09
N SER A 69 -3.70 2.15 -9.70
CA SER A 69 -3.51 2.49 -8.28
C SER A 69 -4.84 2.43 -7.53
N ILE A 70 -5.91 2.97 -8.11
CA ILE A 70 -7.26 2.89 -7.53
C ILE A 70 -7.74 1.43 -7.46
N ILE A 71 -7.62 0.65 -8.54
CA ILE A 71 -8.04 -0.77 -8.56
C ILE A 71 -7.26 -1.59 -7.53
N ALA A 72 -5.94 -1.42 -7.46
CA ALA A 72 -5.10 -2.10 -6.47
C ALA A 72 -5.51 -1.72 -5.05
N THR A 73 -5.82 -0.43 -4.81
CA THR A 73 -6.31 0.04 -3.50
C THR A 73 -7.65 -0.61 -3.14
N ILE A 74 -8.58 -0.73 -4.09
CA ILE A 74 -9.88 -1.38 -3.86
C ILE A 74 -9.66 -2.85 -3.48
N ILE A 75 -8.86 -3.59 -4.26
CA ILE A 75 -8.56 -5.00 -3.99
C ILE A 75 -7.91 -5.16 -2.61
N LEU A 76 -6.93 -4.31 -2.29
CA LEU A 76 -6.25 -4.35 -1.00
C LEU A 76 -7.21 -4.02 0.15
N THR A 77 -8.10 -3.05 -0.03
CA THR A 77 -9.15 -2.71 0.94
C THR A 77 -10.07 -3.89 1.20
N LEU A 78 -10.48 -4.64 0.17
CA LEU A 78 -11.30 -5.84 0.33
C LEU A 78 -10.56 -6.92 1.12
N ILE A 79 -9.30 -7.19 0.79
CA ILE A 79 -8.48 -8.20 1.49
C ILE A 79 -8.28 -7.83 2.96
N VAL A 80 -7.87 -6.60 3.23
CA VAL A 80 -7.63 -6.13 4.61
C VAL A 80 -8.93 -6.11 5.41
N HIS A 81 -10.05 -5.72 4.78
CA HIS A 81 -11.36 -5.74 5.43
C HIS A 81 -11.76 -7.15 5.81
N GLU A 82 -11.66 -8.11 4.88
CA GLU A 82 -12.01 -9.50 5.14
C GLU A 82 -11.15 -10.08 6.27
N ILE A 83 -9.84 -9.79 6.30
CA ILE A 83 -8.95 -10.21 7.40
C ILE A 83 -9.42 -9.59 8.72
N GLN A 84 -9.63 -8.27 8.78
CA GLN A 84 -10.05 -7.61 10.02
C GLN A 84 -11.42 -8.10 10.51
N TYR A 85 -12.36 -8.34 9.60
CA TYR A 85 -13.70 -8.79 9.91
C TYR A 85 -13.74 -10.26 10.36
N VAL A 86 -13.14 -11.18 9.58
CA VAL A 86 -13.14 -12.63 9.86
C VAL A 86 -12.43 -12.93 11.17
N TYR A 87 -11.31 -12.26 11.45
CA TYR A 87 -10.58 -12.42 12.70
C TYR A 87 -11.10 -11.55 13.84
N LYS A 88 -12.21 -10.82 13.65
CA LYS A 88 -12.85 -9.94 14.65
C LYS A 88 -11.85 -9.00 15.33
N ILE A 89 -11.05 -8.31 14.52
CA ILE A 89 -10.03 -7.39 15.00
C ILE A 89 -10.70 -6.05 15.33
N GLU A 90 -10.85 -5.75 16.61
CA GLU A 90 -11.51 -4.52 17.11
C GLU A 90 -10.51 -3.45 17.56
N ASN A 91 -9.27 -3.84 17.83
CA ASN A 91 -8.23 -2.96 18.35
C ASN A 91 -7.31 -2.45 17.23
N TYR A 92 -7.18 -1.12 17.11
CA TYR A 92 -6.27 -0.45 16.19
C TYR A 92 -4.82 -0.98 16.25
N SER A 93 -4.28 -1.21 17.46
CA SER A 93 -2.91 -1.70 17.61
C SER A 93 -2.74 -3.10 16.99
N THR A 94 -3.74 -3.96 17.14
CA THR A 94 -3.71 -5.32 16.58
C THR A 94 -3.85 -5.28 15.05
N ALA A 95 -4.75 -4.45 14.53
CA ALA A 95 -4.90 -4.23 13.09
C ALA A 95 -3.60 -3.72 12.45
N ILE A 96 -2.92 -2.77 13.10
CA ILE A 96 -1.63 -2.24 12.65
C ILE A 96 -0.56 -3.33 12.64
N ILE A 97 -0.41 -4.09 13.73
CA ILE A 97 0.60 -5.15 13.84
C ILE A 97 0.43 -6.21 12.75
N ILE A 98 -0.81 -6.66 12.50
CA ILE A 98 -1.09 -7.68 11.48
C ILE A 98 -0.76 -7.15 10.08
N ASN A 99 -1.14 -5.91 9.79
CA ASN A 99 -0.82 -5.30 8.50
C ASN A 99 0.69 -5.06 8.33
N LEU A 100 1.41 -4.65 9.38
CA LEU A 100 2.87 -4.57 9.34
C LEU A 100 3.53 -5.93 9.08
N PHE A 101 2.99 -7.01 9.65
CA PHE A 101 3.49 -8.35 9.38
C PHE A 101 3.25 -8.76 7.93
N LEU A 102 2.05 -8.53 7.39
CA LEU A 102 1.74 -8.77 5.98
C LEU A 102 2.66 -7.97 5.05
N TRP A 103 2.86 -6.68 5.35
CA TRP A 103 3.80 -5.84 4.64
C TRP A 103 5.23 -6.38 4.66
N PHE A 104 5.71 -6.83 5.81
CA PHE A 104 7.06 -7.36 5.95
C PHE A 104 7.27 -8.62 5.08
N VAL A 105 6.30 -9.54 5.08
CA VAL A 105 6.35 -10.76 4.25
C VAL A 105 6.36 -10.41 2.77
N VAL A 106 5.46 -9.51 2.33
CA VAL A 106 5.40 -9.07 0.93
C VAL A 106 6.67 -8.33 0.51
N SER A 107 7.21 -7.47 1.37
CA SER A 107 8.46 -6.74 1.13
C SER A 107 9.65 -7.68 0.98
N ALA A 108 9.74 -8.71 1.82
CA ALA A 108 10.80 -9.73 1.71
C ALA A 108 10.73 -10.49 0.37
N LEU A 109 9.53 -10.83 -0.09
CA LEU A 109 9.32 -11.46 -1.41
C LEU A 109 9.62 -10.50 -2.57
N SER A 110 9.33 -9.21 -2.41
CA SER A 110 9.68 -8.19 -3.41
C SER A 110 11.18 -7.94 -3.47
N PHE A 111 11.90 -8.03 -2.34
CA PHE A 111 13.34 -7.79 -2.28
C PHE A 111 14.12 -8.70 -3.24
N THR A 112 13.71 -9.97 -3.39
CA THR A 112 14.36 -10.90 -4.32
C THR A 112 14.28 -10.44 -5.76
N ARG A 113 13.21 -9.71 -6.15
CA ARG A 113 13.09 -9.11 -7.48
C ARG A 113 14.08 -7.95 -7.66
N TYR A 114 14.21 -7.07 -6.66
CA TYR A 114 15.13 -5.94 -6.73
C TYR A 114 16.59 -6.39 -6.85
N VAL A 115 16.97 -7.46 -6.15
CA VAL A 115 18.28 -8.11 -6.32
C VAL A 115 18.44 -8.66 -7.74
N SER A 116 17.41 -9.33 -8.28
CA SER A 116 17.48 -9.90 -9.64
C SER A 116 17.59 -8.86 -10.76
N TYR A 117 17.02 -7.66 -10.55
CA TYR A 117 17.05 -6.55 -11.51
C TYR A 117 18.23 -5.59 -11.29
N ASN A 118 19.11 -5.85 -10.33
CA ASN A 118 20.22 -4.97 -9.94
C ASN A 118 19.77 -3.52 -9.67
N LEU A 119 18.60 -3.37 -9.04
CA LEU A 119 18.05 -2.07 -8.69
C LEU A 119 18.66 -1.55 -7.38
N PRO A 120 18.75 -0.22 -7.17
CA PRO A 120 19.29 0.33 -5.94
C PRO A 120 18.49 -0.12 -4.71
N VAL A 121 19.17 -0.60 -3.66
CA VAL A 121 18.55 -0.97 -2.37
C VAL A 121 17.79 0.20 -1.75
N LEU A 122 18.22 1.43 -2.01
CA LEU A 122 17.53 2.64 -1.58
C LEU A 122 16.15 2.79 -2.23
N LEU A 123 16.00 2.42 -3.50
CA LEU A 123 14.73 2.47 -4.22
C LEU A 123 13.75 1.45 -3.62
N PHE A 124 14.22 0.22 -3.41
CA PHE A 124 13.47 -0.81 -2.69
C PHE A 124 12.96 -0.33 -1.32
N LEU A 125 13.82 0.31 -0.53
CA LEU A 125 13.44 0.81 0.79
C LEU A 125 12.34 1.88 0.70
N ILE A 126 12.45 2.80 -0.26
CA ILE A 126 11.49 3.90 -0.42
C ILE A 126 10.14 3.38 -0.90
N ASP A 127 10.12 2.45 -1.85
CA ASP A 127 8.89 1.87 -2.40
C ASP A 127 8.18 1.01 -1.36
N THR A 128 8.93 0.16 -0.66
CA THR A 128 8.35 -0.65 0.42
C THR A 128 7.86 0.19 1.59
N LEU A 129 8.52 1.31 1.94
CA LEU A 129 8.00 2.23 2.95
C LEU A 129 6.71 2.92 2.50
N HIS A 130 6.59 3.31 1.23
CA HIS A 130 5.34 3.83 0.68
C HIS A 130 4.21 2.81 0.80
N ASP A 131 4.46 1.56 0.39
CA ASP A 131 3.48 0.46 0.48
C ASP A 131 3.05 0.21 1.94
N CYS A 132 4.00 0.31 2.88
CA CYS A 132 3.71 0.23 4.32
C CYS A 132 2.72 1.30 4.77
N VAL A 133 3.01 2.57 4.44
CA VAL A 133 2.16 3.71 4.83
C VAL A 133 0.78 3.59 4.20
N GLN A 134 0.69 3.17 2.94
CA GLN A 134 -0.58 2.94 2.25
C GLN A 134 -1.41 1.84 2.93
N LEU A 135 -0.79 0.71 3.26
CA LEU A 135 -1.44 -0.40 3.96
C LEU A 135 -1.93 0.00 5.36
N LEU A 136 -1.13 0.77 6.11
CA LEU A 136 -1.53 1.32 7.40
C LEU A 136 -2.72 2.29 7.27
N GLY A 137 -2.71 3.16 6.27
CA GLY A 137 -3.83 4.07 5.98
C GLY A 137 -5.13 3.33 5.69
N ILE A 138 -5.07 2.27 4.89
CA ILE A 138 -6.22 1.38 4.60
C ILE A 138 -6.69 0.68 5.88
N ALA A 139 -5.77 0.11 6.66
CA ALA A 139 -6.09 -0.61 7.88
C ALA A 139 -6.79 0.28 8.93
N ILE A 140 -6.30 1.50 9.13
CA ILE A 140 -6.90 2.48 10.05
C ILE A 140 -8.29 2.90 9.55
N THR A 141 -8.43 3.12 8.23
CA THR A 141 -9.72 3.50 7.63
C THR A 141 -10.77 2.42 7.88
N ILE A 142 -10.43 1.16 7.64
CA ILE A 142 -11.32 0.03 7.88
C ILE A 142 -11.70 -0.05 9.36
N GLN A 143 -10.72 0.01 10.26
CA GLN A 143 -10.96 -0.07 11.70
C GLN A 143 -11.87 1.06 12.19
N TYR A 144 -11.71 2.27 11.64
CA TYR A 144 -12.58 3.40 11.96
C TYR A 144 -14.05 3.11 11.64
N PHE A 145 -14.33 2.53 10.46
CA PHE A 145 -15.70 2.20 10.06
C PHE A 145 -16.27 0.98 10.79
N ILE A 146 -15.47 -0.06 11.05
CA ILE A 146 -15.87 -1.19 11.90
C ILE A 146 -16.30 -0.70 13.29
N ASN A 147 -15.47 0.12 13.92
CA ASN A 147 -15.74 0.65 15.27
C ASN A 147 -16.90 1.65 15.29
N LYS A 148 -17.12 2.40 14.20
CA LYS A 148 -18.29 3.25 14.05
C LYS A 148 -19.56 2.41 13.98
N ASN A 149 -19.59 1.38 13.14
CA ASN A 149 -20.76 0.53 12.96
C ASN A 149 -21.10 -0.27 14.23
N SER A 150 -20.09 -0.73 14.97
CA SER A 150 -20.29 -1.42 16.25
C SER A 150 -20.94 -0.57 17.35
N LYS A 151 -20.91 0.77 17.27
CA LYS A 151 -21.53 1.67 18.26
C LYS A 151 -23.03 1.90 18.03
N TYR A 152 -23.56 1.47 16.88
CA TYR A 152 -24.97 1.67 16.51
C TYR A 152 -25.79 0.37 16.58
N PHE A 153 -25.19 -0.73 17.05
CA PHE A 153 -25.84 -1.99 17.40
C PHE A 153 -25.69 -2.24 18.90
#